data_AF-A0A3C0Y4A9-F1
#
_entry.id   AF-A0A3C0Y4A9-F1
#
_cell.length_a   1.000
_cell.length_b   1.000
_cell.length_c   1.000
_cell.angle_alpha   90.00
_cell.angle_beta   90.00
_cell.angle_gamma   90.00
#
_symmetry.space_group_name_H-M   'P 1'
#
loop_
_entity.id
_entity.type
_entity.pdbx_description
1 polymer ?
#
loop_
_entity_poly.entity_id
_entity_poly.type
_entity_poly.pdbx_seq_one_letter_code
_entity_poly.pdbx_strand_id
1 'polypeptide(L)' 'MGEAKRRQLLVQTQALEAMVVDTPGGRIHLQWDHAASATPNAQLTFFAKFLTTTGVYESWVNS' A
#
# COMPACT_ATOMS: atom_id res chain seq x y z
N MET A 1 28.63 14.75 12.80
CA MET A 1 28.50 14.26 11.40
C MET A 1 27.55 13.06 11.24
N GLY A 2 27.49 12.10 12.17
CA GLY A 2 26.67 10.88 12.01
C GLY A 2 25.14 11.06 12.03
N GLU A 3 24.60 11.96 12.86
CA GLU A 3 23.14 12.12 12.98
C GLU A 3 22.46 12.74 11.76
N ALA A 4 23.13 13.67 11.08
CA ALA A 4 22.60 14.30 9.86
C ALA A 4 22.46 13.26 8.74
N LYS A 5 23.48 12.40 8.58
CA LYS A 5 23.44 11.28 7.63
C LYS A 5 22.34 10.27 7.96
N ARG A 6 22.13 10.00 9.26
CA ARG A 6 21.08 9.08 9.73
C ARG A 6 19.67 9.63 9.48
N ARG A 7 19.46 10.93 9.70
CA ARG A 7 18.20 11.61 9.37
C ARG A 7 17.93 11.64 7.86
N GLN A 8 18.94 11.91 7.04
CA GLN A 8 18.80 11.85 5.57
C GLN A 8 18.45 10.45 5.06
N LEU A 9 19.04 9.40 5.64
CA LEU A 9 18.71 8.01 5.32
C LEU A 9 17.26 7.68 5.65
N LEU A 10 16.77 8.06 6.83
CA LEU A 10 15.37 7.82 7.22
C LEU A 10 14.37 8.52 6.28
N VAL A 11 14.66 9.77 5.89
CA VAL A 11 13.83 10.53 4.93
C VAL A 11 13.86 9.89 3.54
N GLN A 12 15.01 9.40 3.08
CA GLN A 12 15.11 8.68 1.80
C GLN A 12 14.33 7.35 1.83
N THR A 13 14.43 6.58 2.92
CA THR A 13 13.68 5.33 3.07
C THR A 13 12.17 5.59 3.05
N GLN A 14 11.70 6.60 3.78
CA GLN A 14 10.28 6.98 3.75
C GLN A 14 9.79 7.47 2.38
N ALA A 15 10.65 8.13 1.60
CA ALA A 15 10.31 8.58 0.25
C ALA A 15 10.26 7.41 -0.76
N LEU A 16 11.09 6.37 -0.56
CA LEU A 16 11.08 5.13 -1.35
C LEU A 16 9.81 4.29 -1.13
N GLU A 17 9.14 4.46 0.02
CA GLU A 17 7.88 3.76 0.36
C GLU A 17 6.62 4.49 -0.13
N ALA A 18 6.76 5.73 -0.63
CA ALA A 18 5.64 6.47 -1.19
C ALA A 18 5.24 5.87 -2.55
N MET A 19 4.01 5.38 -2.64
CA MET A 19 3.41 4.76 -3.82
C MET A 19 2.46 5.73 -4.52
N VAL A 20 2.39 5.66 -5.84
CA VAL A 20 1.43 6.43 -6.64
C VAL A 20 0.46 5.47 -7.30
N VAL A 21 -0.84 5.75 -7.18
CA VAL A 21 -1.91 4.97 -7.81
C VAL A 21 -2.74 5.89 -8.67
N ASP A 22 -2.80 5.59 -9.96
CA ASP A 22 -3.73 6.24 -10.88
C ASP A 22 -5.09 5.56 -10.76
N THR A 23 -6.12 6.34 -10.42
CA THR A 23 -7.51 5.89 -10.33
C THR A 23 -8.37 6.63 -11.36
N PRO A 24 -9.57 6.13 -11.71
CA PRO A 24 -10.49 6.90 -12.56
C PRO A 24 -10.83 8.29 -12.01
N GLY A 25 -10.77 8.49 -10.69
CA GLY A 25 -10.98 9.79 -10.03
C GLY A 25 -9.75 10.69 -9.97
N GLY A 26 -8.61 10.27 -10.56
CA GLY A 26 -7.34 10.99 -10.52
C GLY A 26 -6.24 10.24 -9.77
N ARG A 27 -5.10 10.90 -9.61
CA ARG A 27 -3.90 10.32 -8.99
C ARG A 27 -3.92 10.45 -7.49
N ILE A 28 -3.61 9.35 -6.80
CA ILE A 28 -3.50 9.28 -5.34
C ILE A 28 -2.04 8.97 -4.97
N HIS A 29 -1.48 9.74 -4.03
CA HIS A 29 -0.19 9.46 -3.40
C HIS A 29 -0.45 8.75 -2.07
N LEU A 30 0.20 7.61 -1.86
CA LEU A 30 0.03 6.74 -0.70
C LEU A 30 1.36 6.62 0.04
N GLN A 31 1.32 6.76 1.36
CA GLN A 31 2.45 6.49 2.24
C GLN A 31 1.95 5.69 3.43
N TRP A 32 2.67 4.62 3.77
CA TRP A 32 2.32 3.78 4.92
C TRP A 32 2.98 4.31 6.18
N ASP A 33 2.21 4.39 7.26
CA ASP A 33 2.76 4.57 8.59
C ASP A 33 3.12 3.20 9.18
N HIS A 34 4.41 2.87 9.15
CA HIS A 34 4.91 1.60 9.67
C HIS A 34 4.89 1.50 11.21
N ALA A 35 4.67 2.62 11.92
CA ALA A 35 4.48 2.63 13.37
C ALA A 35 3.00 2.53 13.77
N ALA A 36 2.08 2.66 12.83
CA ALA A 36 0.66 2.51 13.10
C ALA A 36 0.32 1.05 13.42
N SER A 37 -0.53 0.86 14.45
CA SER A 37 -1.00 -0.48 14.86
C SER A 37 -1.90 -1.14 13.81
N ALA A 38 -2.52 -0.35 12.93
CA ALA A 38 -3.35 -0.85 11.84
C ALA A 38 -2.48 -1.10 10.60
N THR A 39 -2.51 -2.32 10.07
CA THR A 39 -1.82 -2.66 8.82
C THR A 39 -2.81 -2.64 7.64
N PRO A 40 -2.40 -2.16 6.46
CA PRO A 40 -3.25 -2.23 5.27
C PRO A 40 -3.63 -3.66 4.87
N ASN A 41 -2.78 -4.62 5.23
CA ASN A 41 -3.01 -6.05 5.00
C ASN A 41 -4.23 -6.59 5.76
N ALA A 42 -4.62 -5.98 6.87
CA ALA A 42 -5.82 -6.40 7.61
C ALA A 42 -7.10 -6.23 6.76
N GLN A 43 -7.18 -5.17 5.94
CA GLN A 43 -8.31 -4.98 5.03
C GLN A 43 -8.25 -5.92 3.81
N LEU A 44 -7.06 -6.36 3.39
CA LEU A 44 -6.91 -7.29 2.27
C LEU A 44 -7.62 -8.63 2.54
N THR A 45 -7.74 -9.07 3.79
CA THR A 45 -8.48 -10.30 4.14
C THR A 45 -9.96 -10.21 3.75
N PHE A 46 -10.60 -9.06 3.99
CA PHE A 46 -12.01 -8.85 3.62
C PHE A 46 -12.18 -8.70 2.12
N PHE A 47 -11.23 -8.02 1.46
CA PHE A 47 -11.21 -7.89 0.01
C PHE A 47 -11.05 -9.26 -0.68
N ALA A 48 -10.11 -10.10 -0.22
CA ALA A 48 -9.94 -11.46 -0.70
C ALA A 48 -11.22 -12.29 -0.51
N LYS A 49 -11.86 -12.18 0.66
CA LYS A 49 -13.14 -12.88 0.91
C LYS A 49 -14.25 -12.39 -0.02
N PHE A 50 -14.34 -11.09 -0.29
CA PHE A 50 -15.28 -10.54 -1.28
C PHE A 50 -15.03 -11.14 -2.66
N LEU A 51 -13.78 -11.16 -3.13
CA LEU A 51 -13.40 -11.69 -4.44
C LEU A 51 -13.82 -13.16 -4.59
N THR A 52 -13.54 -14.01 -3.60
CA THR A 52 -13.94 -15.43 -3.60
C THR A 52 -15.46 -15.59 -3.48
N THR A 53 -16.12 -14.82 -2.62
CA THR A 53 -17.58 -14.98 -2.38
C THR A 53 -18.41 -14.56 -3.58
N THR A 54 -17.94 -13.58 -4.35
CA THR A 54 -18.64 -13.05 -5.53
C THR A 54 -18.30 -13.77 -6.82
N GLY A 55 -17.29 -14.66 -6.83
CA GLY A 55 -16.82 -15.32 -8.05
C GLY A 55 -16.03 -14.39 -8.99
N VAL A 56 -15.71 -13.16 -8.56
CA VAL A 56 -15.04 -12.14 -9.39
C VAL A 56 -13.60 -12.57 -9.70
N TYR A 57 -12.92 -13.21 -8.74
CA TYR A 57 -11.57 -13.69 -8.95
C TYR A 57 -11.50 -14.74 -10.07
N GLU A 58 -12.38 -15.72 -10.01
CA GLU A 58 -12.47 -16.82 -10.97
C GLU A 58 -12.80 -16.30 -12.37
N SER A 59 -13.75 -15.36 -12.46
CA SER A 59 -14.08 -14.70 -13.73
C SER A 59 -12.87 -14.00 -14.35
N TRP A 60 -12.12 -13.24 -13.54
CA TRP A 60 -10.94 -12.51 -13.98
C TRP A 60 -9.80 -13.43 -14.45
N VAL A 61 -9.51 -14.51 -13.71
CA VAL A 61 -8.40 -15.44 -14.05
C VAL A 61 -8.68 -16.22 -15.33
N ASN A 62 -9.95 -16.50 -15.63
CA ASN A 62 -10.36 -17.26 -16.81
C ASN A 62 -10.61 -16.39 -18.05
N SER A 63 -10.29 -15.09 -17.99
CA SER A 63 -10.46 -14.13 -19.09
C SER A 63 -9.19 -13.94 -19.92
#